data_AF-K1UET8-F1
#
_entry.id   AF-K1UET8-F1
#
_cell.length_a   1.000
_cell.length_b   1.000
_cell.length_c   1.000
_cell.angle_alpha   90.00
_cell.angle_beta   90.00
_cell.angle_gamma   90.00
#
_symmetry.space_group_name_H-M   'P 1'
#
loop_
_entity.id
_entity.type
_entity.pdbx_description
1 polymer ?
#
loop_
_entity_poly.entity_id
_entity_poly.type
_entity_poly.pdbx_seq_one_letter_code
_entity_poly.pdbx_strand_id
1 'polypeptide(L)'
;SLLTFLELDEKEITPMLERISVNWERFVESRDREAYTAAMVELGVLAEKHIYLRLLYTRCYSCSSRRDLGKAPLQAITLDLKEFVTQFSETRKQVEKFLECVLDVDSAGREPQKQAAKNYHYDQPRNPELFRFEPIPLSFEPVEPRRCAPVLYSSAVRDMIDYSLRSCVERGVTVRRCKNCGRWFPQTGRVSAEYCERPVKYGE
;
A
#
# COMPACT_ATOMS: atom_id res chain seq x y z
N SER A 1 1.70 0.26 7.94
CA SER A 1 0.79 1.42 7.76
C SER A 1 1.21 2.16 6.49
N LEU A 2 0.41 3.13 6.01
CA LEU A 2 0.75 3.91 4.82
C LEU A 2 2.13 4.59 4.93
N LEU A 3 2.47 5.14 6.09
CA LEU A 3 3.76 5.82 6.29
C LEU A 3 4.94 4.84 6.28
N THR A 4 4.81 3.67 6.91
CA THR A 4 5.89 2.66 6.87
C THR A 4 6.07 2.05 5.48
N PHE A 5 5.04 2.08 4.62
CA PHE A 5 5.17 1.68 3.22
C PHE A 5 6.12 2.61 2.45
N LEU A 6 6.04 3.93 2.70
CA LEU A 6 6.97 4.90 2.11
C LEU A 6 8.41 4.73 2.62
N GLU A 7 8.60 4.12 3.79
CA GLU A 7 9.91 3.89 4.41
C GLU A 7 10.59 2.59 3.95
N LEU A 8 9.94 1.79 3.10
CA LEU A 8 10.55 0.57 2.56
C LEU A 8 11.77 0.89 1.69
N ASP A 9 12.84 0.09 1.78
CA ASP A 9 14.00 0.27 0.91
C ASP A 9 13.68 -0.24 -0.51
N GLU A 10 13.59 0.66 -1.48
CA GLU A 10 13.33 0.29 -2.87
C GLU A 10 14.43 -0.61 -3.46
N LYS A 11 15.69 -0.36 -3.07
CA LYS A 11 16.83 -1.12 -3.58
C LYS A 11 16.82 -2.57 -3.08
N GLU A 12 16.19 -2.80 -1.94
CA GLU A 12 16.01 -4.14 -1.38
C GLU A 12 14.75 -4.82 -1.93
N ILE A 13 13.61 -4.12 -1.92
CA ILE A 13 12.29 -4.70 -2.20
C ILE A 13 12.07 -4.97 -3.68
N THR A 14 12.44 -4.05 -4.56
CA THR A 14 12.23 -4.19 -6.01
C THR A 14 12.85 -5.47 -6.59
N PRO A 15 14.14 -5.78 -6.35
CA PRO A 15 14.73 -7.01 -6.90
C PRO A 15 14.13 -8.28 -6.28
N MET A 16 13.64 -8.24 -5.04
CA MET A 16 12.90 -9.36 -4.45
C MET A 16 11.57 -9.58 -5.17
N LEU A 17 10.81 -8.51 -5.42
CA LEU A 17 9.53 -8.57 -6.14
C LEU A 17 9.71 -9.12 -7.56
N GLU A 18 10.78 -8.70 -8.27
CA GLU A 18 11.10 -9.21 -9.61
C GLU A 18 11.38 -10.72 -9.59
N ARG A 19 12.22 -11.21 -8.67
CA ARG A 19 12.51 -12.65 -8.54
C ARG A 19 11.27 -13.46 -8.18
N ILE A 20 10.44 -12.94 -7.26
CA ILE A 20 9.16 -13.57 -6.91
C ILE A 20 8.27 -13.67 -8.15
N SER A 21 8.15 -12.59 -8.93
CA SER A 21 7.32 -12.56 -10.13
C SER A 21 7.76 -13.62 -11.16
N VAL A 22 9.06 -13.72 -11.43
CA VAL A 22 9.63 -14.73 -12.35
C VAL A 22 9.41 -16.16 -11.86
N ASN A 23 9.71 -16.43 -10.58
CA ASN A 23 9.55 -17.76 -10.00
C ASN A 23 8.07 -18.17 -9.92
N TRP A 24 7.19 -17.23 -9.60
CA TRP A 24 5.75 -17.47 -9.56
C TRP A 24 5.20 -17.79 -10.95
N GLU A 25 5.55 -17.02 -11.98
CA GLU A 25 5.16 -17.30 -13.36
C GLU A 25 5.61 -18.70 -13.81
N ARG A 26 6.88 -19.05 -13.55
CA ARG A 26 7.41 -20.39 -13.86
C ARG A 26 6.61 -21.49 -13.17
N PHE A 27 6.21 -21.30 -11.91
CA PHE A 27 5.32 -22.24 -11.21
C PHE A 27 3.95 -22.37 -11.88
N VAL A 28 3.33 -21.25 -12.27
CA VAL A 28 2.00 -21.26 -12.91
C VAL A 28 2.02 -21.97 -14.26
N GLU A 29 3.08 -21.78 -15.05
CA GLU A 29 3.23 -22.38 -16.38
C GLU A 29 3.55 -23.88 -16.32
N SER A 30 4.55 -24.24 -15.53
CA SER A 30 5.20 -25.56 -15.56
C SER A 30 4.91 -26.43 -14.35
N ARG A 31 4.19 -25.92 -13.33
CA ARG A 31 3.98 -26.57 -12.03
C ARG A 31 5.28 -26.92 -11.30
N ASP A 32 6.34 -26.15 -11.55
CA ASP A 32 7.64 -26.30 -10.91
C ASP A 32 7.56 -26.01 -9.40
N ARG A 33 7.81 -27.03 -8.59
CA ARG A 33 7.74 -26.97 -7.12
C ARG A 33 8.92 -26.20 -6.52
N GLU A 34 10.08 -26.20 -7.17
CA GLU A 34 11.25 -25.43 -6.71
C GLU A 34 10.99 -23.95 -6.91
N ALA A 35 10.46 -23.57 -8.08
CA ALA A 35 10.07 -22.19 -8.38
C ALA A 35 9.00 -21.69 -7.39
N TYR A 36 8.00 -22.51 -7.08
CA TYR A 36 7.01 -22.20 -6.03
C TYR A 36 7.68 -21.95 -4.68
N THR A 37 8.56 -22.86 -4.25
CA THR A 37 9.21 -22.76 -2.93
C THR A 37 10.07 -21.51 -2.85
N ALA A 38 10.84 -21.20 -3.90
CA ALA A 38 11.65 -19.99 -3.98
C ALA A 38 10.79 -18.72 -3.88
N ALA A 39 9.70 -18.63 -4.63
CA ALA A 39 8.77 -17.50 -4.58
C ALA A 39 8.15 -17.33 -3.18
N MET A 40 7.70 -18.43 -2.56
CA MET A 40 7.05 -18.37 -1.24
C MET A 40 8.00 -18.00 -0.10
N VAL A 41 9.28 -18.41 -0.17
CA VAL A 41 10.29 -18.01 0.82
C VAL A 41 10.53 -16.51 0.75
N GLU A 42 10.77 -15.96 -0.44
CA GLU A 42 10.98 -14.51 -0.59
C GLU A 42 9.73 -13.71 -0.23
N LEU A 43 8.54 -14.18 -0.62
CA LEU A 43 7.26 -13.58 -0.19
C LEU A 43 7.09 -13.60 1.33
N GLY A 44 7.55 -14.65 2.01
CA GLY A 44 7.54 -14.72 3.47
C GLY A 44 8.41 -13.64 4.11
N VAL A 45 9.61 -13.40 3.58
CA VAL A 45 10.48 -12.30 4.03
C VAL A 45 9.81 -10.94 3.81
N LEU A 46 9.21 -10.72 2.64
CA LEU A 46 8.48 -9.48 2.34
C LEU A 46 7.26 -9.29 3.25
N ALA A 47 6.53 -10.36 3.57
CA ALA A 47 5.35 -10.35 4.41
C ALA A 47 5.65 -9.88 5.86
N GLU A 48 6.87 -10.14 6.34
CA GLU A 48 7.33 -9.64 7.65
C GLU A 48 7.71 -8.16 7.60
N LYS A 49 8.15 -7.65 6.45
CA LYS A 49 8.52 -6.24 6.29
C LYS A 49 7.32 -5.30 6.26
N HIS A 50 6.21 -5.71 5.64
CA HIS A 50 5.03 -4.85 5.57
C HIS A 50 3.71 -5.61 5.40
N ILE A 51 2.66 -5.14 6.09
CA ILE A 51 1.31 -5.72 6.03
C ILE A 51 0.72 -5.77 4.62
N TYR A 52 1.04 -4.78 3.77
CA TYR A 52 0.60 -4.79 2.37
C TYR A 52 1.25 -5.95 1.58
N LEU A 53 2.51 -6.25 1.84
CA LEU A 53 3.21 -7.36 1.19
C LEU A 53 2.73 -8.72 1.73
N ARG A 54 2.25 -8.76 2.99
CA ARG A 54 1.61 -9.96 3.57
C ARG A 54 0.34 -10.38 2.82
N LEU A 55 -0.37 -9.45 2.17
CA LEU A 55 -1.49 -9.79 1.29
C LEU A 55 -1.03 -10.71 0.15
N LEU A 56 0.09 -10.37 -0.51
CA LEU A 56 0.64 -11.14 -1.62
C LEU A 56 0.97 -12.57 -1.17
N TYR A 57 1.64 -12.71 -0.02
CA TYR A 57 1.95 -14.02 0.58
C TYR A 57 0.68 -14.84 0.82
N THR A 58 -0.32 -14.24 1.47
CA THR A 58 -1.56 -14.94 1.85
C THR A 58 -2.36 -15.38 0.61
N ARG A 59 -2.41 -14.55 -0.44
CA ARG A 59 -3.08 -14.89 -1.71
C ARG A 59 -2.35 -16.03 -2.44
N CYS A 60 -1.02 -15.95 -2.55
CA CYS A 60 -0.21 -17.00 -3.17
C CYS A 60 -0.35 -18.34 -2.43
N TYR A 61 -0.29 -18.32 -1.11
CA TYR A 61 -0.42 -19.50 -0.26
C TYR A 61 -1.81 -20.14 -0.37
N SER A 62 -2.87 -19.34 -0.25
CA SER A 62 -4.25 -19.83 -0.29
C SER A 62 -4.63 -20.44 -1.65
N CYS A 63 -4.15 -19.85 -2.75
CA CYS A 63 -4.39 -20.41 -4.08
C CYS A 63 -3.59 -21.69 -4.37
N SER A 64 -2.43 -21.85 -3.74
CA SER A 64 -1.60 -23.05 -3.96
C SER A 64 -2.05 -24.24 -3.11
N SER A 65 -2.68 -23.97 -1.96
CA SER A 65 -3.17 -25.00 -1.03
C SER A 65 -4.46 -25.70 -1.50
N ARG A 66 -5.17 -25.09 -2.45
CA ARG A 66 -6.43 -25.61 -3.00
C ARG A 66 -6.15 -26.41 -4.27
N ARG A 67 -6.16 -27.74 -4.13
CA ARG A 67 -5.86 -28.70 -5.21
C ARG A 67 -6.78 -28.59 -6.44
N ASP A 68 -7.98 -28.04 -6.28
CA ASP A 68 -8.98 -27.93 -7.34
C ASP A 68 -9.00 -26.56 -8.05
N LEU A 69 -8.10 -25.64 -7.68
CA LEU A 69 -8.00 -24.36 -8.39
C LEU A 69 -7.40 -24.57 -9.78
N GLY A 70 -8.19 -24.23 -10.80
CA GLY A 70 -7.74 -24.17 -12.19
C GLY A 70 -6.61 -23.15 -12.40
N LYS A 71 -6.15 -23.00 -13.65
CA LYS A 71 -5.08 -22.06 -13.98
C LYS A 71 -5.49 -20.58 -13.83
N ALA A 72 -6.77 -20.25 -14.00
CA ALA A 72 -7.22 -18.86 -14.04
C ALA A 72 -6.95 -18.05 -12.75
N PRO A 73 -7.23 -18.55 -11.53
CA PRO A 73 -6.94 -17.82 -10.29
C PRO A 73 -5.43 -17.60 -10.06
N LEU A 74 -4.60 -18.55 -10.49
CA LEU A 74 -3.15 -18.43 -10.42
C LEU A 74 -2.61 -17.39 -11.43
N GLN A 75 -3.18 -17.36 -12.63
CA GLN A 75 -2.86 -16.35 -13.64
C GLN A 75 -3.27 -14.94 -13.20
N ALA A 76 -4.41 -14.79 -12.51
CA ALA A 76 -4.81 -13.52 -11.92
C ALA A 76 -3.78 -13.02 -10.90
N ILE A 77 -3.30 -13.89 -10.01
CA ILE A 77 -2.22 -13.53 -9.06
C ILE A 77 -0.93 -13.16 -9.80
N THR A 78 -0.57 -13.89 -10.86
CA THR A 78 0.61 -13.55 -11.67
C THR A 78 0.49 -12.15 -12.27
N LEU A 79 -0.69 -11.80 -12.81
CA LEU A 79 -0.93 -10.47 -13.36
C LEU A 79 -0.82 -9.39 -12.29
N ASP A 80 -1.47 -9.58 -11.14
CA ASP A 80 -1.43 -8.65 -10.01
C ASP A 80 -0.01 -8.45 -9.48
N LEU A 81 0.80 -9.52 -9.40
CA LEU A 81 2.20 -9.45 -8.99
C LEU A 81 3.02 -8.65 -9.99
N LYS A 82 2.88 -8.91 -11.29
CA LYS A 82 3.58 -8.19 -12.35
C LYS A 82 3.23 -6.71 -12.35
N GLU A 83 1.95 -6.39 -12.23
CA GLU A 83 1.48 -5.01 -12.15
C GLU A 83 2.01 -4.33 -10.89
N PHE A 84 2.02 -5.00 -9.74
CA PHE A 84 2.56 -4.44 -8.52
C PHE A 84 4.07 -4.18 -8.63
N VAL A 85 4.84 -5.09 -9.22
CA VAL A 85 6.28 -4.91 -9.44
C VAL A 85 6.55 -3.66 -10.28
N THR A 86 5.83 -3.50 -11.40
CA THR A 86 6.04 -2.37 -12.32
C THR A 86 5.58 -1.05 -11.72
N GLN A 87 4.49 -1.06 -10.95
CA GLN A 87 3.92 0.14 -10.34
C GLN A 87 4.51 0.48 -8.97
N PHE A 88 5.35 -0.36 -8.35
CA PHE A 88 5.79 -0.18 -6.96
C PHE A 88 6.43 1.19 -6.71
N SER A 89 7.43 1.55 -7.52
CA SER A 89 8.15 2.83 -7.41
C SER A 89 7.23 4.02 -7.64
N GLU A 90 6.43 3.96 -8.70
CA GLU A 90 5.52 5.05 -9.08
C GLU A 90 4.42 5.24 -8.04
N THR A 91 3.82 4.16 -7.55
CA THR A 91 2.80 4.21 -6.49
C THR A 91 3.34 4.86 -5.23
N ARG A 92 4.60 4.60 -4.85
CA ARG A 92 5.22 5.26 -3.70
C ARG A 92 5.38 6.77 -3.91
N LYS A 93 5.85 7.20 -5.08
CA LYS A 93 5.97 8.62 -5.43
C LYS A 93 4.61 9.31 -5.41
N GLN A 94 3.59 8.65 -5.98
CA GLN A 94 2.22 9.15 -5.99
C GLN A 94 1.61 9.29 -4.59
N VAL A 95 1.87 8.31 -3.70
CA VAL A 95 1.48 8.38 -2.29
C VAL A 95 2.21 9.54 -1.60
N GLU A 96 3.52 9.71 -1.82
CA GLU A 96 4.27 10.81 -1.23
C GLU A 96 3.74 12.17 -1.71
N LYS A 97 3.48 12.31 -3.02
CA LYS A 97 2.87 13.52 -3.59
C LYS A 97 1.49 13.80 -3.01
N PHE A 98 0.71 12.75 -2.78
CA PHE A 98 -0.58 12.86 -2.12
C PHE A 98 -0.44 13.42 -0.71
N LEU A 99 0.53 12.92 0.08
CA LEU A 99 0.79 13.44 1.41
C LEU A 99 1.11 14.93 1.34
N GLU A 100 2.01 15.34 0.44
CA GLU A 100 2.41 16.74 0.28
C GLU A 100 1.25 17.66 -0.12
N CYS A 101 0.43 17.26 -1.10
CA CYS A 101 -0.60 18.14 -1.66
C CYS A 101 -1.94 18.13 -0.92
N VAL A 102 -2.21 17.10 -0.12
CA VAL A 102 -3.54 16.88 0.50
C VAL A 102 -3.48 16.81 2.03
N LEU A 103 -2.49 16.11 2.59
CA LEU A 103 -2.47 15.79 4.02
C LEU A 103 -1.45 16.63 4.82
N ASP A 104 -0.43 17.19 4.18
CA ASP A 104 0.63 17.94 4.83
C ASP A 104 0.13 19.29 5.33
N VAL A 105 0.27 19.53 6.63
CA VAL A 105 -0.19 20.76 7.27
C VAL A 105 0.59 21.99 6.82
N ASP A 106 1.87 21.82 6.45
CA ASP A 106 2.74 22.94 6.08
C ASP A 106 2.53 23.35 4.63
N SER A 107 2.39 22.38 3.72
CA SER A 107 2.22 22.62 2.29
C SER A 107 0.76 22.79 1.85
N ALA A 108 -0.16 21.98 2.40
CA ALA A 108 -1.56 21.93 1.96
C ALA A 108 -2.54 22.56 2.97
N GLY A 109 -2.19 22.56 4.27
CA GLY A 109 -3.02 23.10 5.34
C GLY A 109 -3.80 22.02 6.10
N ARG A 110 -4.81 22.45 6.87
CA ARG A 110 -5.42 21.60 7.92
C ARG A 110 -6.76 20.95 7.55
N GLU A 111 -7.22 21.10 6.30
CA GLU A 111 -8.53 20.61 5.85
C GLU A 111 -8.39 19.62 4.67
N PRO A 112 -8.03 18.34 4.93
CA PRO A 112 -7.80 17.34 3.89
C PRO A 112 -8.94 17.22 2.86
N GLN A 113 -10.20 17.30 3.30
CA GLN A 113 -11.38 17.26 2.42
C GLN A 113 -11.37 18.39 1.39
N LYS A 114 -11.08 19.63 1.81
CA LYS A 114 -11.01 20.77 0.89
C LYS A 114 -9.82 20.63 -0.07
N GLN A 115 -8.69 20.13 0.42
CA GLN A 115 -7.50 19.95 -0.43
C GLN A 115 -7.67 18.80 -1.42
N ALA A 116 -8.35 17.72 -1.04
CA ALA A 116 -8.73 16.66 -1.97
C ALA A 116 -9.68 17.21 -3.04
N ALA A 117 -10.75 17.91 -2.66
CA ALA A 117 -11.67 18.53 -3.62
C ALA A 117 -11.00 19.55 -4.57
N LYS A 118 -9.91 20.20 -4.13
CA LYS A 118 -9.11 21.10 -4.97
C LYS A 118 -8.18 20.35 -5.92
N ASN A 119 -7.62 19.20 -5.53
CA ASN A 119 -6.64 18.47 -6.32
C ASN A 119 -7.25 17.44 -7.28
N TYR A 120 -8.51 17.06 -7.08
CA TYR A 120 -9.19 16.03 -7.87
C TYR A 120 -10.40 16.60 -8.61
N HIS A 121 -10.66 16.06 -9.80
CA HIS A 121 -11.84 16.32 -10.60
C HIS A 121 -12.44 14.97 -11.01
N TYR A 122 -13.57 14.62 -10.38
CA TYR A 122 -14.15 13.27 -10.43
C TYR A 122 -13.15 12.19 -10.00
N ASP A 123 -12.88 11.21 -10.87
CA ASP A 123 -11.95 10.09 -10.64
C ASP A 123 -10.51 10.41 -11.04
N GLN A 124 -10.23 11.64 -11.49
CA GLN A 124 -8.91 12.01 -12.02
C GLN A 124 -8.22 13.09 -11.17
N PRO A 125 -6.93 12.92 -10.87
CA PRO A 125 -6.16 14.00 -10.29
C PRO A 125 -5.92 15.11 -11.33
N ARG A 126 -5.85 16.36 -10.87
CA ARG A 126 -5.45 17.50 -11.71
C ARG A 126 -3.96 17.48 -12.05
N ASN A 127 -3.13 16.92 -11.17
CA ASN A 127 -1.72 16.67 -11.41
C ASN A 127 -1.50 15.17 -11.67
N PRO A 128 -0.93 14.75 -12.81
CA PRO A 128 -0.68 13.33 -13.09
C PRO A 128 0.28 12.65 -12.10
N GLU A 129 1.09 13.41 -11.34
CA GLU A 129 1.96 12.87 -10.27
C GLU A 129 1.18 12.44 -9.01
N LEU A 130 -0.09 12.80 -8.89
CA LEU A 130 -0.92 12.40 -7.74
C LEU A 130 -1.46 10.99 -7.93
N PHE A 131 -1.70 10.33 -6.79
CA PHE A 131 -2.33 9.02 -6.76
C PHE A 131 -3.71 9.04 -7.42
N ARG A 132 -3.88 8.23 -8.47
CA ARG A 132 -5.18 8.05 -9.12
C ARG A 132 -6.03 7.04 -8.35
N PHE A 133 -7.15 7.51 -7.81
CA PHE A 133 -8.15 6.69 -7.15
C PHE A 133 -8.95 5.85 -8.16
N GLU A 134 -9.20 4.59 -7.80
CA GLU A 134 -9.96 3.66 -8.64
C GLU A 134 -11.09 3.02 -7.83
N PRO A 135 -12.14 2.49 -8.48
CA PRO A 135 -13.16 1.71 -7.78
C PRO A 135 -12.53 0.51 -7.05
N ILE A 136 -12.72 0.44 -5.73
CA ILE A 136 -12.21 -0.65 -4.89
C ILE A 136 -13.36 -1.52 -4.34
N PRO A 137 -13.14 -2.82 -4.12
CA PRO A 137 -14.17 -3.75 -3.66
C PRO A 137 -14.52 -3.53 -2.18
N LEU A 138 -15.52 -2.69 -1.94
CA LEU A 138 -16.06 -2.40 -0.61
C LEU A 138 -17.44 -3.02 -0.42
N SER A 139 -17.62 -3.69 0.72
CA SER A 139 -18.92 -4.12 1.24
C SER A 139 -19.30 -3.25 2.44
N PHE A 140 -20.59 -3.12 2.75
CA PHE A 140 -21.04 -2.52 4.00
C PHE A 140 -21.71 -3.60 4.85
N GLU A 141 -21.03 -4.03 5.90
CA GLU A 141 -21.44 -5.20 6.67
C GLU A 141 -21.25 -5.01 8.19
N PRO A 142 -21.97 -5.79 9.03
CA PRO A 142 -21.81 -5.77 10.47
C PRO A 142 -20.40 -6.25 10.86
N VAL A 143 -19.64 -5.38 11.53
CA VAL A 143 -18.28 -5.70 12.02
C VAL A 143 -18.25 -5.94 13.53
N GLU A 144 -19.18 -5.32 14.26
CA GLU A 144 -19.35 -5.46 15.71
C GLU A 144 -20.87 -5.42 16.04
N PRO A 145 -21.30 -5.90 17.21
CA PRO A 145 -22.68 -5.78 17.64
C PRO A 145 -23.17 -4.32 17.53
N ARG A 146 -24.24 -4.09 16.75
CA ARG A 146 -24.84 -2.77 16.46
C ARG A 146 -23.97 -1.80 15.66
N ARG A 147 -22.91 -2.27 14.98
CA ARG A 147 -22.04 -1.42 14.17
C ARG A 147 -21.76 -2.06 12.81
N CYS A 148 -22.14 -1.36 11.75
CA CYS A 148 -21.70 -1.67 10.40
C CYS A 148 -20.54 -0.76 10.00
N ALA A 149 -19.65 -1.25 9.15
CA ALA A 149 -18.57 -0.47 8.58
C ALA A 149 -18.28 -0.92 7.15
N PRO A 150 -17.62 -0.07 6.33
CA PRO A 150 -17.03 -0.50 5.09
C PRO A 150 -15.97 -1.59 5.35
N VAL A 151 -16.08 -2.72 4.65
CA VAL A 151 -15.10 -3.82 4.67
C VAL A 151 -14.49 -3.96 3.29
N LEU A 152 -13.15 -3.89 3.25
CA LEU A 152 -12.37 -4.01 2.03
C LEU A 152 -12.08 -5.48 1.71
N TYR A 153 -12.56 -5.95 0.58
CA TYR A 153 -12.24 -7.26 0.01
C TYR A 153 -11.10 -7.14 -1.01
N SER A 154 -9.94 -6.71 -0.53
CA SER A 154 -8.79 -6.41 -1.40
C SER A 154 -8.25 -7.66 -2.10
N SER A 155 -8.10 -7.56 -3.42
CA SER A 155 -7.28 -8.47 -4.21
C SER A 155 -5.89 -7.89 -4.41
N ALA A 156 -5.74 -6.59 -4.67
CA ALA A 156 -4.45 -5.98 -4.97
C ALA A 156 -3.93 -5.13 -3.79
N VAL A 157 -2.60 -5.05 -3.68
CA VAL A 157 -1.95 -4.12 -2.73
C VAL A 157 -2.39 -2.67 -2.98
N ARG A 158 -2.64 -2.32 -4.25
CA ARG A 158 -3.15 -1.01 -4.65
C ARG A 158 -4.46 -0.67 -3.95
N ASP A 159 -5.39 -1.63 -3.81
CA ASP A 159 -6.66 -1.43 -3.10
C ASP A 159 -6.45 -1.02 -1.64
N MET A 160 -5.46 -1.64 -0.97
CA MET A 160 -5.13 -1.32 0.42
C MET A 160 -4.57 0.10 0.57
N ILE A 161 -3.75 0.52 -0.41
CA ILE A 161 -3.17 1.87 -0.44
C ILE A 161 -4.27 2.89 -0.71
N ASP A 162 -5.09 2.66 -1.73
CA ASP A 162 -6.23 3.48 -2.12
C ASP A 162 -7.18 3.67 -0.91
N TYR A 163 -7.63 2.58 -0.30
CA TYR A 163 -8.50 2.62 0.88
C TYR A 163 -7.87 3.41 2.04
N SER A 164 -6.57 3.25 2.27
CA SER A 164 -5.86 3.97 3.34
C SER A 164 -5.83 5.47 3.08
N LEU A 165 -5.57 5.89 1.83
CA LEU A 165 -5.57 7.30 1.43
C LEU A 165 -6.96 7.93 1.57
N ARG A 166 -8.02 7.22 1.11
CA ARG A 166 -9.41 7.66 1.29
C ARG A 166 -9.75 7.87 2.76
N SER A 167 -9.44 6.87 3.60
CA SER A 167 -9.74 6.93 5.03
C SER A 167 -9.00 8.08 5.72
N CYS A 168 -7.77 8.41 5.31
CA CYS A 168 -7.07 9.59 5.80
C CYS A 168 -7.83 10.90 5.51
N VAL A 169 -8.34 11.08 4.29
CA VAL A 169 -9.12 12.27 3.92
C VAL A 169 -10.46 12.30 4.67
N GLU A 170 -11.19 11.19 4.68
CA GLU A 170 -12.50 11.07 5.33
C GLU A 170 -12.44 11.39 6.82
N ARG A 171 -11.38 10.93 7.49
CA ARG A 171 -11.17 11.13 8.93
C ARG A 171 -10.46 12.44 9.26
N GLY A 172 -10.15 13.28 8.28
CA GLY A 172 -9.44 14.55 8.48
C GLY A 172 -8.02 14.37 9.06
N VAL A 173 -7.37 13.25 8.74
CA VAL A 173 -5.99 12.99 9.17
C VAL A 173 -5.06 13.97 8.47
N THR A 174 -4.21 14.64 9.24
CA THR A 174 -3.15 15.47 8.70
C THR A 174 -1.79 14.91 9.09
N VAL A 175 -0.79 15.17 8.26
CA VAL A 175 0.60 14.74 8.45
C VAL A 175 1.53 15.93 8.41
N ARG A 176 2.77 15.71 8.85
CA ARG A 176 3.88 16.67 8.70
C ARG A 176 5.18 15.92 8.50
N ARG A 177 6.17 16.53 7.82
CA ARG A 177 7.56 16.03 7.84
C ARG A 177 8.26 16.45 9.13
N CYS A 178 8.83 15.49 9.84
CA CYS A 178 9.60 15.74 11.06
C CYS A 178 10.84 16.58 10.73
N LYS A 179 11.02 17.72 11.42
CA LYS A 179 12.19 18.59 11.21
C LYS A 179 13.54 17.94 11.56
N ASN A 180 13.52 16.87 12.36
CA ASN A 180 14.74 16.16 12.77
C ASN A 180 15.13 15.03 11.80
N CYS A 181 14.19 14.16 11.42
CA CYS A 181 14.50 12.95 10.64
C CYS A 181 13.95 12.96 9.20
N GLY A 182 13.22 14.01 8.81
CA GLY A 182 12.61 14.16 7.48
C GLY A 182 11.41 13.24 7.20
N ARG A 183 11.11 12.28 8.08
CA ARG A 183 10.02 11.31 7.87
C ARG A 183 8.65 11.92 8.15
N TRP A 184 7.65 11.44 7.41
CA TRP A 184 6.25 11.75 7.66
C TRP A 184 5.78 11.19 9.01
N PHE A 185 4.98 11.97 9.73
CA PHE A 185 4.29 11.53 10.94
C PHE A 185 2.87 12.12 11.00
N PRO A 186 1.90 11.41 11.58
CA PRO A 186 0.54 11.91 11.72
C PRO A 186 0.46 12.94 12.85
N GLN A 187 -0.39 13.94 12.69
CA GLN A 187 -0.72 14.89 13.74
C GLN A 187 -1.79 14.30 14.66
N THR A 188 -1.36 13.62 15.73
CA THR A 188 -2.26 13.08 16.75
C THR A 188 -2.30 13.99 17.98
N GLY A 189 -3.48 14.54 18.30
CA GLY A 189 -3.68 15.35 19.50
C GLY A 189 -3.14 16.77 19.38
N ARG A 190 -1.83 16.98 19.67
CA ARG A 190 -1.20 18.31 19.62
C ARG A 190 -0.93 18.72 18.18
N VAL A 191 -1.87 19.47 17.61
CA VAL A 191 -1.87 19.96 16.23
C VAL A 191 -0.70 20.88 15.83
N SER A 192 0.21 21.18 16.76
CA SER A 192 1.42 21.99 16.56
C SER A 192 2.72 21.18 16.63
N ALA A 193 2.66 19.85 16.76
CA ALA A 193 3.86 19.02 16.85
C ALA A 193 4.72 19.17 15.59
N GLU A 194 6.02 19.43 15.76
CA GLU A 194 6.99 19.58 14.66
C GLU A 194 7.95 18.38 14.55
N TYR A 195 7.97 17.54 15.58
CA TYR A 195 8.85 16.39 15.71
C TYR A 195 8.01 15.14 15.96
N CYS A 196 8.41 14.03 15.33
CA CYS A 196 7.83 12.73 15.61
C CYS A 196 8.35 12.17 16.93
N GLU A 197 7.62 11.24 17.54
CA GLU A 197 8.01 10.57 18.79
C GLU A 197 9.15 9.54 18.62
N ARG A 198 9.66 9.36 17.41
CA ARG A 198 10.79 8.45 17.14
C ARG A 198 12.06 8.98 17.83
N PRO A 199 12.90 8.10 18.40
CA PRO A 199 14.16 8.50 18.99
C PRO A 199 15.01 9.31 18.01
N VAL A 200 15.60 10.41 18.49
CA VAL A 200 16.61 11.16 17.75
C VAL A 200 17.78 10.22 17.49
N LYS A 201 18.23 10.10 16.24
CA LYS A 201 19.52 9.45 15.95
C LYS A 201 20.61 10.35 16.55
N TYR A 202 21.12 10.01 17.72
CA TYR A 202 22.29 10.67 18.29
C TYR A 202 23.54 10.18 17.55
N GLY A 203 24.23 11.09 16.86
CA GLY A 203 25.59 10.89 16.32
C GLY A 203 25.67 10.06 15.04
N GLU A 204 26.00 10.72 13.93
CA GLU A 204 26.93 10.20 12.93
C GLU A 204 28.20 11.04 13.01
#